data_AF-A0A354X1E1-F1
#
_entry.id   AF-A0A354X1E1-F1
#
_cell.length_a   1.000
_cell.length_b   1.000
_cell.length_c   1.000
_cell.angle_alpha   90.00
_cell.angle_beta   90.00
_cell.angle_gamma   90.00
#
_symmetry.space_group_name_H-M   'P 1'
#
loop_
_entity.id
_entity.type
_entity.pdbx_description
1 polymer ?
#
loop_
_entity_poly.entity_id
_entity_poly.type
_entity_poly.pdbx_seq_one_letter_code
_entity_poly.pdbx_strand_id
1 'polypeptide(L)'
;QNVSYPQTWKGLKVLIMSYSNMKPLSSASHKYIAEWVKSGGTLVYCGKDDDPFQTVREWWNTGDTLYDRPSDQLFQQLSMPSFAPEAEYSYGKGNVVVIRKDPKEFVLEKNNDDRLVTTVKNIFEKKGNPLRFKNYFTLTRGVYEIVSVLDESVNNDPYTLQGVFIDLFDPQLPVLREKVVYPGEQSFLLNLSRVDNSKRPQVLASASRIYNEKVSRNQYSFLTKSPINTTNVMRVLLPVQPKECNISDNSRNKLTDFEWSWDETSKTVLLTFENNPEGIEAEFKW
;
A
#
# COMPACT_ATOMS: atom_id res chain seq x y z
N GLN A 1 -6.65 13.09 10.75
CA GLN A 1 -5.22 13.06 11.10
C GLN A 1 -4.33 13.58 9.97
N ASN A 2 -4.45 13.09 8.73
CA ASN A 2 -3.49 13.42 7.67
C ASN A 2 -3.78 14.72 6.89
N VAL A 3 -4.91 15.39 7.14
CA VAL A 3 -5.36 16.56 6.38
C VAL A 3 -4.42 17.78 6.48
N SER A 4 -3.53 17.82 7.48
CA SER A 4 -2.50 18.86 7.61
C SER A 4 -1.30 18.65 6.67
N TYR A 5 -1.09 17.44 6.13
CA TYR A 5 0.01 17.17 5.20
C TYR A 5 -0.39 17.56 3.77
N PRO A 6 0.34 18.46 3.08
CA PRO A 6 -0.03 18.91 1.74
C PRO A 6 -0.16 17.78 0.70
N GLN A 7 0.64 16.71 0.84
CA GLN A 7 0.59 15.56 -0.06
C GLN A 7 -0.73 14.78 0.03
N THR A 8 -1.46 14.86 1.14
CA THR A 8 -2.79 14.23 1.31
C THR A 8 -3.78 14.72 0.25
N TRP A 9 -3.67 15.97 -0.17
CA TRP A 9 -4.59 16.60 -1.11
C TRP A 9 -4.18 16.39 -2.57
N LYS A 10 -2.93 15.98 -2.83
CA LYS A 10 -2.39 15.85 -4.18
C LYS A 10 -3.11 14.72 -4.92
N GLY A 11 -3.81 15.08 -6.00
CA GLY A 11 -4.57 14.13 -6.82
C GLY A 11 -5.94 13.74 -6.25
N LEU A 12 -6.26 14.10 -5.00
CA LEU A 12 -7.55 13.81 -4.38
C LEU A 12 -8.66 14.63 -5.06
N LYS A 13 -9.70 13.95 -5.55
CA LYS A 13 -10.84 14.57 -6.24
C LYS A 13 -12.11 14.62 -5.42
N VAL A 14 -12.33 13.58 -4.60
CA VAL A 14 -13.49 13.38 -3.76
C VAL A 14 -13.01 12.86 -2.41
N LEU A 15 -13.48 13.47 -1.31
CA LEU A 15 -13.25 13.02 0.04
C LEU A 15 -14.58 12.53 0.61
N ILE A 16 -14.68 11.24 0.92
CA ILE A 16 -15.83 10.68 1.64
C ILE A 16 -15.45 10.60 3.11
N MET A 17 -16.28 11.14 4.00
CA MET A 17 -16.01 11.10 5.44
C MET A 17 -17.27 11.08 6.28
N SER A 18 -17.12 10.60 7.52
CA SER A 18 -18.13 10.60 8.56
C SER A 18 -17.49 11.00 9.88
N TYR A 19 -18.29 11.48 10.83
CA TYR A 19 -17.90 11.55 12.24
C TYR A 19 -18.61 10.51 13.12
N SER A 20 -19.26 9.52 12.52
CA SER A 20 -19.80 8.37 13.25
C SER A 20 -18.70 7.64 14.00
N ASN A 21 -18.86 7.51 15.32
CA ASN A 21 -17.95 6.87 16.30
C ASN A 21 -16.54 7.50 16.45
N MET A 22 -15.95 8.05 15.39
CA MET A 22 -14.61 8.66 15.43
C MET A 22 -14.71 10.16 15.16
N LYS A 23 -14.20 10.96 16.10
CA LYS A 23 -14.25 12.43 16.06
C LYS A 23 -12.93 13.02 15.57
N PRO A 24 -12.96 14.21 14.94
CA PRO A 24 -11.75 14.89 14.51
C PRO A 24 -10.91 15.28 15.73
N LEU A 25 -9.59 15.06 15.65
CA LEU A 25 -8.66 15.35 16.76
C LEU A 25 -8.59 16.84 17.13
N SER A 26 -8.90 17.74 16.19
CA SER A 26 -8.88 19.18 16.42
C SER A 26 -9.63 19.95 15.34
N SER A 27 -10.06 21.17 15.68
CA SER A 27 -10.71 22.12 14.76
C SER A 27 -9.85 22.49 13.55
N ALA A 28 -8.51 22.42 13.68
CA ALA A 28 -7.59 22.74 12.59
C ALA A 28 -7.84 21.88 11.35
N SER A 29 -8.27 20.63 11.53
CA SER A 29 -8.60 19.72 10.42
C SER A 29 -9.67 20.29 9.49
N HIS A 30 -10.65 21.03 10.04
CA HIS A 30 -11.77 21.56 9.27
C HIS A 30 -11.34 22.72 8.36
N LYS A 31 -10.33 23.50 8.77
CA LYS A 31 -9.76 24.56 7.93
C LYS A 31 -9.16 23.98 6.64
N TYR A 32 -8.33 22.94 6.77
CA TYR A 32 -7.72 22.28 5.61
C TYR A 32 -8.77 21.65 4.67
N ILE A 33 -9.82 21.03 5.23
CA ILE A 33 -10.92 20.48 4.43
C ILE A 33 -11.64 21.61 3.69
N ALA A 34 -12.00 22.70 4.38
CA ALA A 34 -12.68 23.84 3.77
C ALA A 34 -11.83 24.49 2.67
N GLU A 35 -10.53 24.69 2.89
CA GLU A 35 -9.60 25.23 1.88
C GLU A 35 -9.52 24.33 0.63
N TRP A 36 -9.48 23.01 0.82
CA TRP A 36 -9.47 22.05 -0.28
C TRP A 36 -10.79 22.08 -1.07
N VAL A 37 -11.94 22.10 -0.40
CA VAL A 37 -13.26 22.24 -1.05
C VAL A 37 -13.33 23.57 -1.81
N LYS A 38 -12.95 24.69 -1.16
CA LYS A 38 -12.92 26.02 -1.79
C LYS A 38 -12.11 26.04 -3.08
N SER A 39 -11.06 25.22 -3.16
CA SER A 39 -10.16 25.09 -4.30
C SER A 39 -10.65 24.14 -5.41
N GLY A 40 -11.82 23.50 -5.26
CA GLY A 40 -12.42 22.61 -6.27
C GLY A 40 -12.57 21.15 -5.84
N GLY A 41 -12.24 20.83 -4.58
CA GLY A 41 -12.51 19.53 -3.98
C GLY A 41 -14.01 19.26 -3.83
N THR A 42 -14.39 17.99 -3.80
CA THR A 42 -15.77 17.58 -3.46
C THR A 42 -15.77 16.79 -2.17
N LEU A 43 -16.44 17.32 -1.14
CA LEU A 43 -16.65 16.63 0.12
C LEU A 43 -17.97 15.85 0.06
N VAL A 44 -17.98 14.56 0.37
CA VAL A 44 -19.18 13.77 0.61
C VAL A 44 -19.23 13.45 2.11
N TYR A 45 -20.08 14.14 2.83
CA TYR A 45 -20.27 13.95 4.26
C TYR A 45 -21.39 12.95 4.51
N CYS A 46 -21.08 11.79 5.10
CA CYS A 46 -22.03 10.73 5.42
C CYS A 46 -22.17 10.62 6.94
N GLY A 47 -23.29 11.04 7.50
CA GLY A 47 -23.50 10.91 8.95
C GLY A 47 -24.83 11.43 9.43
N LYS A 48 -25.44 10.69 10.35
CA LYS A 48 -26.61 11.13 11.13
C LYS A 48 -26.23 12.05 12.29
N ASP A 49 -24.98 11.95 12.75
CA ASP A 49 -24.48 12.68 13.92
C ASP A 49 -25.32 12.48 15.19
N ASP A 50 -25.71 11.22 15.43
CA ASP A 50 -26.54 10.78 16.55
C ASP A 50 -25.84 9.72 17.44
N ASP A 51 -24.55 9.46 17.19
CA ASP A 51 -23.79 8.53 18.01
C ASP A 51 -23.44 9.13 19.40
N PRO A 52 -23.22 8.30 20.44
CA PRO A 52 -22.99 8.78 21.80
C PRO A 52 -21.77 9.69 21.97
N PHE A 53 -20.82 9.69 21.03
CA PHE A 53 -19.62 10.51 21.11
C PHE A 53 -19.83 11.94 20.58
N GLN A 54 -21.02 12.31 20.12
CA GLN A 54 -21.31 13.68 19.68
C GLN A 54 -21.34 14.65 20.88
N THR A 55 -21.80 14.16 22.03
CA THR A 55 -22.06 14.97 23.24
C THR A 55 -20.96 14.87 24.30
N VAL A 56 -19.88 14.10 24.06
CA VAL A 56 -18.75 14.07 24.97
C VAL A 56 -18.08 15.44 25.02
N ARG A 57 -17.53 15.79 26.19
CA ARG A 57 -16.83 17.06 26.37
C ARG A 57 -15.50 17.04 25.64
N GLU A 58 -15.39 17.86 24.61
CA GLU A 58 -14.26 17.92 23.69
C GLU A 58 -14.10 19.34 23.10
N TRP A 59 -13.12 19.50 22.19
CA TRP A 59 -12.76 20.81 21.63
C TRP A 59 -13.90 21.58 20.96
N TRP A 60 -14.98 20.91 20.51
CA TRP A 60 -16.09 21.55 19.79
C TRP A 60 -17.20 22.08 20.71
N ASN A 61 -17.26 21.62 21.96
CA ASN A 61 -18.30 21.98 22.93
C ASN A 61 -17.73 22.37 24.29
N THR A 62 -16.47 22.83 24.32
CA THR A 62 -15.79 23.29 25.54
C THR A 62 -15.23 24.70 25.36
N GLY A 63 -15.21 25.47 26.45
CA GLY A 63 -14.67 26.84 26.46
C GLY A 63 -15.58 27.77 25.68
N ASP A 64 -15.00 28.50 24.71
CA ASP A 64 -15.73 29.47 23.88
C ASP A 64 -16.45 28.81 22.68
N THR A 65 -16.36 27.49 22.55
CA THR A 65 -17.04 26.72 21.50
C THR A 65 -18.26 26.01 22.07
N LEU A 66 -19.39 26.17 21.40
CA LEU A 66 -20.70 25.65 21.82
C LEU A 66 -21.41 24.96 20.64
N TYR A 67 -20.68 24.14 19.89
CA TYR A 67 -21.27 23.33 18.84
C TYR A 67 -21.87 22.05 19.43
N ASP A 68 -23.08 21.69 19.02
CA ASP A 68 -23.69 20.41 19.40
C ASP A 68 -22.90 19.23 18.82
N ARG A 69 -22.30 19.41 17.63
CA ARG A 69 -21.54 18.41 16.89
C ARG A 69 -20.27 19.02 16.31
N PRO A 70 -19.17 18.26 16.15
CA PRO A 70 -18.02 18.75 15.41
C PRO A 70 -18.32 19.04 13.94
N SER A 71 -19.28 18.33 13.33
CA SER A 71 -19.74 18.62 11.95
C SER A 71 -20.35 20.01 11.82
N ASP A 72 -20.99 20.55 12.86
CA ASP A 72 -21.57 21.89 12.83
C ASP A 72 -20.46 22.95 12.69
N GLN A 73 -19.31 22.75 13.32
CA GLN A 73 -18.15 23.63 13.13
C GLN A 73 -17.56 23.50 11.71
N LEU A 74 -17.47 22.27 11.17
CA LEU A 74 -17.04 22.06 9.79
C LEU A 74 -17.97 22.76 8.79
N PHE A 75 -19.28 22.61 8.96
CA PHE A 75 -20.29 23.23 8.12
C PHE A 75 -20.26 24.75 8.23
N GLN A 76 -20.03 25.31 9.42
CA GLN A 76 -19.81 26.75 9.55
C GLN A 76 -18.59 27.22 8.73
N GLN A 77 -17.46 26.50 8.78
CA GLN A 77 -16.28 26.82 7.94
C GLN A 77 -16.57 26.75 6.43
N LEU A 78 -17.56 25.95 6.03
CA LEU A 78 -18.04 25.78 4.66
C LEU A 78 -19.21 26.72 4.32
N SER A 79 -19.56 27.66 5.21
CA SER A 79 -20.72 28.56 5.05
C SER A 79 -22.06 27.82 4.87
N MET A 80 -22.19 26.65 5.48
CA MET A 80 -23.38 25.81 5.49
C MET A 80 -24.15 25.95 6.81
N PRO A 81 -25.47 25.69 6.82
CA PRO A 81 -26.25 25.68 8.06
C PRO A 81 -25.72 24.64 9.05
N SER A 82 -25.83 24.94 10.34
CA SER A 82 -25.68 23.94 11.40
C SER A 82 -26.65 22.79 11.16
N PHE A 83 -26.22 21.56 11.42
CA PHE A 83 -26.97 20.35 11.10
C PHE A 83 -27.55 20.37 9.68
N ALA A 84 -26.71 20.67 8.68
CA ALA A 84 -27.13 20.81 7.29
C ALA A 84 -28.00 19.63 6.81
N PRO A 85 -29.19 19.91 6.22
CA PRO A 85 -30.01 18.88 5.60
C PRO A 85 -29.30 18.15 4.45
N GLU A 86 -29.81 16.98 4.07
CA GLU A 86 -29.34 16.27 2.88
C GLU A 86 -29.57 17.12 1.62
N ALA A 87 -28.47 17.61 1.04
CA ALA A 87 -28.44 18.40 -0.17
C ALA A 87 -26.99 18.51 -0.71
N GLU A 88 -26.85 19.13 -1.87
CA GLU A 88 -25.58 19.59 -2.42
C GLU A 88 -25.42 21.09 -2.14
N TYR A 89 -24.27 21.47 -1.58
CA TYR A 89 -23.93 22.84 -1.22
C TYR A 89 -22.68 23.27 -1.99
N SER A 90 -22.69 24.46 -2.58
CA SER A 90 -21.51 25.02 -3.25
C SER A 90 -20.64 25.78 -2.26
N TYR A 91 -19.32 25.62 -2.35
CA TYR A 91 -18.37 26.40 -1.55
C TYR A 91 -17.10 26.68 -2.36
N GLY A 92 -16.87 27.96 -2.69
CA GLY A 92 -15.80 28.37 -3.59
C GLY A 92 -15.96 27.72 -4.97
N LYS A 93 -14.94 26.99 -5.41
CA LYS A 93 -14.95 26.24 -6.69
C LYS A 93 -15.40 24.79 -6.55
N GLY A 94 -15.64 24.33 -5.33
CA GLY A 94 -16.03 22.95 -5.04
C GLY A 94 -17.43 22.85 -4.46
N ASN A 95 -17.75 21.67 -3.97
CA ASN A 95 -19.08 21.33 -3.47
C ASN A 95 -19.00 20.34 -2.30
N VAL A 96 -20.06 20.34 -1.50
CA VAL A 96 -20.27 19.46 -0.36
C VAL A 96 -21.58 18.74 -0.60
N VAL A 97 -21.59 17.41 -0.57
CA VAL A 97 -22.80 16.59 -0.61
C VAL A 97 -23.01 15.99 0.75
N VAL A 98 -24.15 16.27 1.37
CA VAL A 98 -24.53 15.72 2.68
C VAL A 98 -25.48 14.55 2.47
N ILE A 99 -25.13 13.38 3.03
CA ILE A 99 -25.99 12.18 3.08
C ILE A 99 -26.27 11.88 4.55
N ARG A 100 -27.54 11.95 4.97
CA ARG A 100 -27.93 11.76 6.38
C ARG A 100 -28.19 10.29 6.70
N LYS A 101 -27.12 9.49 6.62
CA LYS A 101 -27.12 8.05 6.90
C LYS A 101 -25.87 7.64 7.69
N ASP A 102 -26.02 6.77 8.69
CA ASP A 102 -24.87 6.20 9.40
C ASP A 102 -24.11 5.28 8.43
N PRO A 103 -22.77 5.39 8.31
CA PRO A 103 -21.97 4.53 7.44
C PRO A 103 -22.25 3.03 7.58
N LYS A 104 -22.61 2.54 8.78
CA LYS A 104 -22.94 1.12 8.97
C LYS A 104 -24.17 0.71 8.18
N GLU A 105 -25.14 1.60 8.01
CA GLU A 105 -26.40 1.28 7.33
C GLU A 105 -26.19 0.98 5.84
N PHE A 106 -25.11 1.45 5.22
CA PHE A 106 -24.79 1.12 3.82
C PHE A 106 -24.55 -0.38 3.60
N VAL A 107 -24.18 -1.14 4.65
CA VAL A 107 -23.78 -2.55 4.53
C VAL A 107 -24.70 -3.52 5.27
N LEU A 108 -25.70 -3.03 6.00
CA LEU A 108 -26.63 -3.88 6.76
C LEU A 108 -27.66 -4.59 5.87
N GLU A 109 -28.00 -3.99 4.73
CA GLU A 109 -29.00 -4.48 3.80
C GLU A 109 -28.44 -4.51 2.39
N LYS A 110 -28.97 -5.42 1.56
CA LYS A 110 -28.56 -5.55 0.16
C LYS A 110 -28.84 -4.24 -0.60
N ASN A 111 -27.85 -3.78 -1.37
CA ASN A 111 -27.90 -2.58 -2.21
C ASN A 111 -28.15 -1.27 -1.45
N ASN A 112 -27.95 -1.24 -0.12
CA ASN A 112 -28.25 -0.06 0.68
C ASN A 112 -27.19 1.05 0.54
N ASP A 113 -26.10 0.76 -0.17
CA ASP A 113 -25.00 1.62 -0.58
C ASP A 113 -25.24 2.32 -1.93
N ASP A 114 -26.26 1.95 -2.70
CA ASP A 114 -26.58 2.48 -4.03
C ASP A 114 -26.54 4.01 -4.09
N ARG A 115 -27.09 4.67 -3.06
CA ARG A 115 -27.11 6.13 -2.93
C ARG A 115 -25.70 6.72 -2.85
N LEU A 116 -24.82 6.13 -2.04
CA LEU A 116 -23.44 6.57 -1.88
C LEU A 116 -22.67 6.36 -3.19
N VAL A 117 -22.76 5.15 -3.74
CA VAL A 117 -22.07 4.76 -4.97
C VAL A 117 -22.49 5.64 -6.14
N THR A 118 -23.79 5.85 -6.35
CA THR A 118 -24.33 6.71 -7.41
C THR A 118 -23.91 8.18 -7.23
N THR A 119 -23.91 8.68 -6.00
CA THR A 119 -23.46 10.04 -5.69
C THR A 119 -21.98 10.24 -6.10
N VAL A 120 -21.11 9.32 -5.67
CA VAL A 120 -19.68 9.37 -5.99
C VAL A 120 -19.47 9.23 -7.50
N LYS A 121 -20.16 8.29 -8.15
CA LYS A 121 -20.12 8.11 -9.61
C LYS A 121 -20.45 9.41 -10.34
N ASN A 122 -21.57 10.05 -10.01
CA ASN A 122 -22.00 11.30 -10.63
C ASN A 122 -20.98 12.43 -10.44
N ILE A 123 -20.33 12.51 -9.27
CA ILE A 123 -19.28 13.50 -9.00
C ILE A 123 -18.06 13.27 -9.91
N PHE A 124 -17.60 12.03 -10.04
CA PHE A 124 -16.47 11.69 -10.90
C PHE A 124 -16.79 11.97 -12.38
N GLU A 125 -17.96 11.56 -12.85
CA GLU A 125 -18.39 11.74 -14.24
C GLU A 125 -18.56 13.23 -14.60
N LYS A 126 -19.16 14.03 -13.72
CA LYS A 126 -19.23 15.50 -13.89
C LYS A 126 -17.85 16.15 -13.99
N LYS A 127 -16.83 15.58 -13.35
CA LYS A 127 -15.43 16.02 -13.43
C LYS A 127 -14.69 15.41 -14.64
N GLY A 128 -15.37 14.75 -15.57
CA GLY A 128 -14.78 14.15 -16.78
C GLY A 128 -13.99 12.87 -16.53
N ASN A 129 -14.18 12.22 -15.38
CA ASN A 129 -13.47 10.99 -15.00
C ASN A 129 -14.47 9.84 -14.87
N PRO A 130 -14.35 8.74 -15.64
CA PRO A 130 -15.24 7.60 -15.46
C PRO A 130 -14.92 6.87 -14.14
N LEU A 131 -15.94 6.58 -13.34
CA LEU A 131 -15.79 5.66 -12.20
C LEU A 131 -15.65 4.24 -12.74
N ARG A 132 -14.53 3.58 -12.42
CA ARG A 132 -14.27 2.19 -12.81
C ARG A 132 -14.24 1.31 -11.57
N PHE A 133 -15.13 0.34 -11.53
CA PHE A 133 -15.06 -0.74 -10.56
C PHE A 133 -14.05 -1.78 -11.02
N LYS A 134 -13.36 -2.36 -10.06
CA LYS A 134 -12.35 -3.40 -10.25
C LYS A 134 -12.48 -4.37 -9.10
N ASN A 135 -12.08 -5.61 -9.33
CA ASN A 135 -12.01 -6.65 -8.30
C ASN A 135 -10.62 -6.78 -7.68
N TYR A 136 -9.69 -5.85 -7.92
CA TYR A 136 -8.31 -6.00 -7.45
C TYR A 136 -7.76 -4.72 -6.82
N PHE A 137 -6.85 -4.90 -5.88
CA PHE A 137 -6.02 -3.86 -5.29
C PHE A 137 -4.56 -4.10 -5.67
N THR A 138 -3.89 -3.02 -6.08
CA THR A 138 -2.45 -3.02 -6.37
C THR A 138 -1.76 -1.95 -5.55
N LEU A 139 -0.65 -2.30 -4.92
CA LEU A 139 0.19 -1.38 -4.18
C LEU A 139 1.64 -1.58 -4.57
N THR A 140 2.26 -0.53 -5.10
CA THR A 140 3.71 -0.50 -5.30
C THR A 140 4.39 0.20 -4.14
N ARG A 141 5.42 -0.44 -3.55
CA ARG A 141 6.31 0.16 -2.56
C ARG A 141 7.77 -0.09 -2.90
N GLY A 142 8.46 0.93 -3.40
CA GLY A 142 9.85 0.77 -3.85
C GLY A 142 9.93 -0.26 -4.98
N VAL A 143 10.73 -1.31 -4.76
CA VAL A 143 10.88 -2.44 -5.70
C VAL A 143 9.74 -3.45 -5.65
N TYR A 144 8.83 -3.32 -4.68
CA TYR A 144 7.81 -4.35 -4.44
C TYR A 144 6.48 -4.02 -5.12
N GLU A 145 5.86 -5.05 -5.67
CA GLU A 145 4.48 -5.03 -6.15
C GLU A 145 3.64 -5.98 -5.27
N ILE A 146 2.56 -5.46 -4.69
CA ILE A 146 1.61 -6.22 -3.86
C ILE A 146 0.27 -6.20 -4.57
N VAL A 147 -0.33 -7.37 -4.76
CA VAL A 147 -1.63 -7.55 -5.41
C VAL A 147 -2.55 -8.35 -4.50
N SER A 148 -3.82 -7.97 -4.46
CA SER A 148 -4.91 -8.78 -3.92
C SER A 148 -6.09 -8.74 -4.89
N VAL A 149 -6.59 -9.90 -5.30
CA VAL A 149 -7.76 -10.02 -6.18
C VAL A 149 -8.91 -10.60 -5.35
N LEU A 150 -10.02 -9.88 -5.32
CA LEU A 150 -11.22 -10.22 -4.57
C LEU A 150 -12.09 -11.18 -5.40
N ASP A 151 -12.59 -12.22 -4.75
CA ASP A 151 -13.60 -13.17 -5.26
C ASP A 151 -15.04 -12.69 -5.04
N GLU A 152 -15.29 -11.89 -4.01
CA GLU A 152 -16.57 -11.22 -3.75
C GLU A 152 -16.58 -9.80 -4.34
N SER A 153 -16.62 -9.68 -5.67
CA SER A 153 -16.54 -8.38 -6.34
C SER A 153 -17.32 -8.28 -7.65
N VAL A 154 -17.03 -7.25 -8.46
CA VAL A 154 -17.76 -6.91 -9.69
C VAL A 154 -17.56 -7.90 -10.84
N ASN A 155 -16.52 -8.74 -10.78
CA ASN A 155 -16.26 -9.83 -11.71
C ASN A 155 -15.28 -10.85 -11.07
N ASN A 156 -15.07 -11.97 -11.78
CA ASN A 156 -14.14 -13.04 -11.40
C ASN A 156 -12.89 -13.07 -12.30
N ASP A 157 -12.53 -11.92 -12.87
CA ASP A 157 -11.40 -11.84 -13.80
C ASP A 157 -10.07 -11.88 -13.01
N PRO A 158 -9.05 -12.62 -13.48
CA PRO A 158 -7.73 -12.57 -12.86
C PRO A 158 -7.05 -11.23 -13.15
N TYR A 159 -6.08 -10.86 -12.31
CA TYR A 159 -5.21 -9.73 -12.54
C TYR A 159 -3.82 -10.19 -13.01
N THR A 160 -3.40 -9.71 -14.19
CA THR A 160 -2.12 -10.09 -14.79
C THR A 160 -1.11 -8.94 -14.75
N LEU A 161 0.07 -9.22 -14.20
CA LEU A 161 1.25 -8.35 -14.24
C LEU A 161 2.25 -8.87 -15.26
N GLN A 162 2.73 -7.98 -16.13
CA GLN A 162 3.81 -8.24 -17.08
C GLN A 162 5.11 -7.59 -16.58
N GLY A 163 6.23 -8.30 -16.67
CA GLY A 163 7.53 -7.81 -16.21
C GLY A 163 8.43 -8.92 -15.69
N VAL A 164 9.63 -8.58 -15.23
CA VAL A 164 10.54 -9.58 -14.63
C VAL A 164 10.44 -9.46 -13.11
N PHE A 165 9.91 -10.50 -12.48
CA PHE A 165 9.62 -10.52 -11.06
C PHE A 165 10.34 -11.68 -10.36
N ILE A 166 10.59 -11.53 -9.06
CA ILE A 166 10.85 -12.64 -8.15
C ILE A 166 9.58 -12.81 -7.30
N ASP A 167 8.99 -14.01 -7.30
CA ASP A 167 7.86 -14.30 -6.42
C ASP A 167 8.36 -14.54 -4.99
N LEU A 168 7.93 -13.70 -4.05
CA LEU A 168 8.38 -13.74 -2.66
C LEU A 168 7.48 -14.62 -1.77
N PHE A 169 6.33 -15.08 -2.27
CA PHE A 169 5.52 -16.08 -1.58
C PHE A 169 5.91 -17.51 -1.95
N ASP A 170 6.53 -17.69 -3.11
CA ASP A 170 7.13 -18.97 -3.46
C ASP A 170 8.50 -19.13 -2.79
N PRO A 171 8.69 -20.12 -1.91
CA PRO A 171 9.97 -20.32 -1.21
C PRO A 171 11.14 -20.66 -2.14
N GLN A 172 10.88 -21.05 -3.39
CA GLN A 172 11.92 -21.32 -4.39
C GLN A 172 12.41 -20.04 -5.09
N LEU A 173 11.81 -18.88 -4.80
CA LEU A 173 12.12 -17.58 -5.40
C LEU A 173 12.26 -17.65 -6.94
N PRO A 174 11.25 -18.16 -7.67
CA PRO A 174 11.30 -18.26 -9.11
C PRO A 174 11.34 -16.87 -9.77
N VAL A 175 12.02 -16.78 -10.92
CA VAL A 175 11.98 -15.60 -11.78
C VAL A 175 10.79 -15.76 -12.74
N LEU A 176 9.86 -14.81 -12.69
CA LEU A 176 8.65 -14.81 -13.49
C LEU A 176 8.72 -13.70 -14.55
N ARG A 177 8.19 -13.97 -15.75
CA ARG A 177 7.97 -12.97 -16.80
C ARG A 177 6.55 -12.40 -16.81
N GLU A 178 5.67 -13.11 -16.11
CA GLU A 178 4.26 -12.80 -15.94
C GLU A 178 3.84 -13.35 -14.58
N LYS A 179 2.99 -12.60 -13.86
CA LYS A 179 2.25 -13.12 -12.72
C LYS A 179 0.77 -12.94 -12.97
N VAL A 180 0.05 -14.05 -13.02
CA VAL A 180 -1.41 -14.08 -12.97
C VAL A 180 -1.82 -14.29 -11.51
N VAL A 181 -2.72 -13.45 -11.00
CA VAL A 181 -3.30 -13.56 -9.66
C VAL A 181 -4.80 -13.79 -9.82
N TYR A 182 -5.30 -14.92 -9.33
CA TYR A 182 -6.70 -15.29 -9.47
C TYR A 182 -7.56 -14.71 -8.33
N PRO A 183 -8.88 -14.59 -8.51
CA PRO A 183 -9.78 -14.19 -7.42
C PRO A 183 -9.59 -15.04 -6.16
N GLY A 184 -9.55 -14.37 -5.00
CA GLY A 184 -9.25 -14.99 -3.70
C GLY A 184 -7.75 -15.03 -3.37
N GLU A 185 -6.86 -14.75 -4.33
CA GLU A 185 -5.41 -14.84 -4.15
C GLU A 185 -4.74 -13.48 -3.92
N GLN A 186 -3.53 -13.55 -3.37
CA GLN A 186 -2.64 -12.41 -3.22
C GLN A 186 -1.27 -12.75 -3.80
N SER A 187 -0.51 -11.72 -4.17
CA SER A 187 0.87 -11.87 -4.62
C SER A 187 1.76 -10.79 -4.02
N PHE A 188 2.98 -11.18 -3.66
CA PHE A 188 4.04 -10.28 -3.22
C PHE A 188 5.27 -10.52 -4.09
N LEU A 189 5.61 -9.53 -4.90
CA LEU A 189 6.64 -9.65 -5.92
C LEU A 189 7.72 -8.61 -5.70
N LEU A 190 8.97 -8.98 -5.97
CA LEU A 190 10.05 -8.02 -6.22
C LEU A 190 10.15 -7.77 -7.73
N ASN A 191 9.93 -6.54 -8.15
CA ASN A 191 10.00 -6.10 -9.54
C ASN A 191 11.42 -5.64 -9.88
N LEU A 192 12.13 -6.44 -10.70
CA LEU A 192 13.53 -6.20 -11.04
C LEU A 192 13.76 -4.92 -11.84
N SER A 193 12.75 -4.45 -12.59
CA SER A 193 12.86 -3.18 -13.34
C SER A 193 12.94 -1.95 -12.45
N ARG A 194 12.57 -2.08 -11.17
CA ARG A 194 12.60 -1.01 -10.17
C ARG A 194 13.82 -1.06 -9.26
N VAL A 195 14.68 -2.07 -9.40
CA VAL A 195 15.90 -2.18 -8.59
C VAL A 195 16.88 -1.09 -9.01
N ASP A 196 17.20 -0.21 -8.06
CA ASP A 196 18.20 0.82 -8.27
C ASP A 196 19.58 0.21 -8.51
N ASN A 197 20.34 0.81 -9.44
CA ASN A 197 21.68 0.36 -9.81
C ASN A 197 21.74 -1.14 -10.15
N SER A 198 20.99 -1.57 -11.16
CA SER A 198 20.92 -2.97 -11.61
C SER A 198 22.26 -3.64 -11.98
N LYS A 199 23.35 -2.87 -12.07
CA LYS A 199 24.73 -3.36 -12.27
C LYS A 199 25.52 -3.58 -10.97
N ARG A 200 25.04 -3.07 -9.83
CA ARG A 200 25.69 -3.23 -8.54
C ARG A 200 25.25 -4.56 -7.93
N PRO A 201 26.21 -5.48 -7.62
CA PRO A 201 25.90 -6.71 -6.91
C PRO A 201 25.18 -6.44 -5.59
N GLN A 202 24.10 -7.17 -5.31
CA GLN A 202 23.32 -7.06 -4.08
C GLN A 202 22.43 -8.29 -3.87
N VAL A 203 22.15 -8.66 -2.62
CA VAL A 203 21.12 -9.66 -2.30
C VAL A 203 19.74 -9.02 -2.43
N LEU A 204 18.87 -9.59 -3.25
CA LEU A 204 17.52 -9.07 -3.50
C LEU A 204 16.46 -9.68 -2.58
N ALA A 205 16.57 -10.98 -2.33
CA ALA A 205 15.68 -11.73 -1.46
C ALA A 205 16.46 -12.87 -0.82
N SER A 206 16.18 -13.19 0.45
CA SER A 206 16.88 -14.24 1.19
C SER A 206 16.03 -14.78 2.34
N ALA A 207 16.12 -16.08 2.60
CA ALA A 207 15.62 -16.74 3.80
C ALA A 207 16.61 -16.62 5.00
N SER A 208 17.32 -15.50 5.11
CA SER A 208 18.28 -15.20 6.17
C SER A 208 18.58 -13.72 6.30
N ARG A 209 19.33 -13.35 7.34
CA ARG A 209 19.84 -12.01 7.50
C ARG A 209 21.23 -11.86 6.89
N ILE A 210 21.39 -10.84 6.05
CA ILE A 210 22.63 -10.53 5.31
C ILE A 210 23.43 -9.46 6.07
N TYR A 211 24.74 -9.62 6.07
CA TYR A 211 25.72 -8.77 6.75
C TYR A 211 26.97 -8.59 5.89
N ASN A 212 27.72 -7.51 6.16
CA ASN A 212 29.08 -7.30 5.66
C ASN A 212 29.23 -7.48 4.14
N GLU A 213 28.26 -6.99 3.37
CA GLU A 213 28.34 -7.01 1.92
C GLU A 213 29.59 -6.27 1.43
N LYS A 214 30.39 -6.94 0.61
CA LYS A 214 31.62 -6.42 0.02
C LYS A 214 31.54 -6.57 -1.49
N VAL A 215 31.65 -5.44 -2.18
CA VAL A 215 31.68 -5.38 -3.65
C VAL A 215 33.10 -4.98 -4.06
N SER A 216 33.72 -5.78 -4.92
CA SER A 216 34.98 -5.46 -5.59
C SER A 216 34.78 -5.44 -7.11
N ARG A 217 35.86 -5.29 -7.89
CA ARG A 217 35.79 -5.20 -9.35
C ARG A 217 35.24 -6.47 -10.01
N ASN A 218 35.54 -7.64 -9.44
CA ASN A 218 35.27 -8.94 -10.04
C ASN A 218 34.75 -9.96 -9.02
N GLN A 219 34.25 -9.47 -7.88
CA GLN A 219 33.82 -10.31 -6.77
C GLN A 219 32.73 -9.60 -5.96
N TYR A 220 31.82 -10.41 -5.43
CA TYR A 220 30.86 -9.99 -4.43
C TYR A 220 30.78 -11.04 -3.33
N SER A 221 30.82 -10.61 -2.07
CA SER A 221 30.67 -11.51 -0.94
C SER A 221 29.85 -10.89 0.18
N PHE A 222 29.31 -11.75 1.03
CA PHE A 222 28.54 -11.37 2.21
C PHE A 222 28.50 -12.50 3.23
N LEU A 223 28.19 -12.13 4.47
CA LEU A 223 27.92 -13.06 5.57
C LEU A 223 26.41 -13.20 5.73
N THR A 224 25.91 -14.43 5.82
CA THR A 224 24.50 -14.75 6.00
C THR A 224 24.30 -15.58 7.25
N LYS A 225 23.30 -15.23 8.08
CA LYS A 225 22.98 -15.93 9.35
C LYS A 225 21.49 -16.22 9.47
N SER A 226 21.16 -17.42 9.94
CA SER A 226 19.79 -17.89 10.18
C SER A 226 19.82 -19.17 11.05
N PRO A 227 18.74 -19.58 11.72
CA PRO A 227 18.71 -20.79 12.57
C PRO A 227 19.09 -22.08 11.82
N ILE A 228 19.65 -23.05 12.56
CA ILE A 228 19.94 -24.40 12.04
C ILE A 228 18.64 -25.15 11.71
N ASN A 229 18.72 -26.22 10.90
CA ASN A 229 17.58 -26.99 10.40
C ASN A 229 16.61 -26.16 9.55
N THR A 230 17.13 -25.20 8.80
CA THR A 230 16.37 -24.43 7.83
C THR A 230 17.18 -24.29 6.56
N THR A 231 16.55 -24.51 5.41
CA THR A 231 17.19 -24.29 4.12
C THR A 231 17.16 -22.80 3.77
N ASN A 232 18.30 -22.26 3.39
CA ASN A 232 18.39 -20.95 2.79
C ASN A 232 18.05 -21.04 1.31
N VAL A 233 17.20 -20.15 0.83
CA VAL A 233 17.04 -19.86 -0.59
C VAL A 233 17.19 -18.35 -0.75
N MET A 234 18.03 -17.93 -1.68
CA MET A 234 18.27 -16.51 -1.94
C MET A 234 18.47 -16.19 -3.41
N ARG A 235 18.09 -14.95 -3.76
CA ARG A 235 18.30 -14.36 -5.09
C ARG A 235 19.31 -13.23 -4.98
N VAL A 236 20.44 -13.39 -5.66
CA VAL A 236 21.54 -12.45 -5.65
C VAL A 236 21.70 -11.82 -7.03
N LEU A 237 21.55 -10.51 -7.13
CA LEU A 237 21.81 -9.77 -8.36
C LEU A 237 23.31 -9.65 -8.60
N LEU A 238 23.78 -9.96 -9.80
CA LEU A 238 25.18 -9.80 -10.22
C LEU A 238 25.23 -9.10 -11.59
N PRO A 239 26.31 -8.36 -11.92
CA PRO A 239 26.44 -7.68 -13.21
C PRO A 239 26.54 -8.66 -14.39
N VAL A 240 27.09 -9.84 -14.16
CA VAL A 240 27.32 -10.91 -15.14
C VAL A 240 27.26 -12.27 -14.46
N GLN A 241 27.16 -13.33 -15.25
CA GLN A 241 27.22 -14.70 -14.75
C GLN A 241 28.55 -14.95 -14.01
N PRO A 242 28.52 -15.44 -12.76
CA PRO A 242 29.73 -15.78 -12.04
C PRO A 242 30.35 -17.06 -12.61
N LYS A 243 31.68 -17.11 -12.60
CA LYS A 243 32.49 -18.30 -12.91
C LYS A 243 32.59 -19.23 -11.71
N GLU A 244 32.56 -18.67 -10.50
CA GLU A 244 32.67 -19.41 -9.25
C GLU A 244 31.64 -18.90 -8.24
N CYS A 245 31.05 -19.85 -7.50
CA CYS A 245 30.31 -19.62 -6.26
C CYS A 245 31.01 -20.44 -5.16
N ASN A 246 31.55 -19.77 -4.16
CA ASN A 246 32.20 -20.40 -3.02
C ASN A 246 31.38 -20.12 -1.76
N ILE A 247 31.16 -21.15 -0.96
CA ILE A 247 30.48 -21.05 0.33
C ILE A 247 31.36 -21.64 1.41
N SER A 248 31.49 -20.94 2.54
CA SER A 248 32.24 -21.41 3.70
C SER A 248 31.53 -21.13 5.02
N ASP A 249 31.74 -22.01 6.00
CA ASP A 249 31.28 -21.79 7.37
C ASP A 249 32.12 -20.73 8.11
N ASN A 250 31.73 -20.42 9.36
CA ASN A 250 32.46 -19.49 10.22
C ASN A 250 33.91 -19.93 10.55
N SER A 251 34.24 -21.22 10.39
CA SER A 251 35.60 -21.76 10.52
C SER A 251 36.40 -21.73 9.20
N ARG A 252 35.84 -21.13 8.15
CA ARG A 252 36.39 -21.08 6.77
C ARG A 252 36.52 -22.44 6.10
N ASN A 253 35.79 -23.45 6.57
CA ASN A 253 35.68 -24.71 5.86
C ASN A 253 34.75 -24.52 4.66
N LYS A 254 35.17 -24.97 3.48
CA LYS A 254 34.32 -24.94 2.29
C LYS A 254 33.16 -25.92 2.47
N LEU A 255 31.95 -25.44 2.20
CA LEU A 255 30.76 -26.28 2.10
C LEU A 255 30.67 -26.86 0.70
N THR A 256 30.27 -28.13 0.59
CA THR A 256 30.05 -28.82 -0.68
C THR A 256 28.58 -29.13 -0.94
N ASP A 257 27.74 -29.06 0.09
CA ASP A 257 26.31 -29.33 0.02
C ASP A 257 25.55 -28.01 -0.17
N PHE A 258 25.55 -27.54 -1.42
CA PHE A 258 24.81 -26.35 -1.85
C PHE A 258 24.53 -26.45 -3.36
N GLU A 259 23.48 -25.76 -3.79
CA GLU A 259 23.09 -25.67 -5.19
C GLU A 259 23.00 -24.21 -5.61
N TRP A 260 23.43 -23.91 -6.83
CA TRP A 260 23.22 -22.58 -7.40
C TRP A 260 22.94 -22.64 -8.90
N SER A 261 22.16 -21.69 -9.39
CA SER A 261 21.87 -21.55 -10.81
C SER A 261 21.84 -20.08 -11.23
N TRP A 262 22.25 -19.79 -12.46
CA TRP A 262 22.23 -18.47 -13.04
C TRP A 262 20.98 -18.27 -13.89
N ASP A 263 20.26 -17.17 -13.67
CA ASP A 263 19.19 -16.71 -14.55
C ASP A 263 19.66 -15.50 -15.36
N GLU A 264 19.83 -15.72 -16.66
CA GLU A 264 20.37 -14.71 -17.59
C GLU A 264 19.41 -13.52 -17.79
N THR A 265 18.10 -13.74 -17.63
CA THR A 265 17.07 -12.71 -17.86
C THR A 265 17.06 -11.67 -16.73
N SER A 266 17.07 -12.13 -15.49
CA SER A 266 17.07 -11.32 -14.28
C SER A 266 18.46 -10.88 -13.86
N LYS A 267 19.51 -11.49 -14.41
CA LYS A 267 20.90 -11.34 -13.97
C LYS A 267 21.09 -11.72 -12.49
N THR A 268 20.36 -12.74 -12.05
CA THR A 268 20.43 -13.22 -10.67
C THR A 268 20.98 -14.63 -10.58
N VAL A 269 21.67 -14.90 -9.48
CA VAL A 269 21.94 -16.26 -9.00
C VAL A 269 20.84 -16.65 -8.03
N LEU A 270 20.25 -17.84 -8.24
CA LEU A 270 19.55 -18.56 -7.19
C LEU A 270 20.58 -19.39 -6.42
N LEU A 271 20.65 -19.24 -5.11
CA LEU A 271 21.55 -20.00 -4.26
C LEU A 271 20.77 -20.67 -3.12
N THR A 272 21.05 -21.95 -2.90
CA THR A 272 20.41 -22.81 -1.91
C THR A 272 21.45 -23.56 -1.08
N PHE A 273 21.35 -23.51 0.25
CA PHE A 273 22.24 -24.23 1.18
C PHE A 273 21.59 -24.31 2.58
N GLU A 274 22.07 -25.17 3.46
CA GLU A 274 21.57 -25.25 4.85
C GLU A 274 22.10 -24.11 5.74
N ASN A 275 21.20 -23.45 6.48
CA ASN A 275 21.54 -22.31 7.32
C ASN A 275 22.40 -22.67 8.54
N ASN A 276 23.17 -21.68 9.01
CA ASN A 276 23.95 -21.79 10.24
C ASN A 276 23.88 -20.46 11.04
N PRO A 277 23.56 -20.50 12.35
CA PRO A 277 23.49 -19.29 13.18
C PRO A 277 24.86 -18.62 13.41
N GLU A 278 25.95 -19.40 13.38
CA GLU A 278 27.31 -18.86 13.45
C GLU A 278 27.68 -18.07 12.20
N GLY A 279 27.04 -18.42 11.09
CA GLY A 279 27.08 -17.72 9.82
C GLY A 279 27.81 -18.48 8.73
N ILE A 280 27.43 -18.15 7.50
CA ILE A 280 27.96 -18.69 6.26
C ILE A 280 28.42 -17.52 5.40
N GLU A 281 29.64 -17.59 4.88
CA GLU A 281 30.17 -16.63 3.92
C GLU A 281 29.90 -17.15 2.50
N ALA A 282 29.20 -16.35 1.70
CA ALA A 282 28.95 -16.63 0.29
C ALA A 282 29.77 -15.66 -0.56
N GLU A 283 30.42 -16.17 -1.60
CA GLU A 283 31.29 -15.42 -2.49
C GLU A 283 31.04 -15.81 -3.95
N PHE A 284 30.90 -14.79 -4.80
CA PHE A 284 30.75 -14.91 -6.25
C PHE A 284 31.91 -14.21 -6.94
N LYS A 285 32.50 -14.84 -7.97
CA LYS A 285 33.59 -14.27 -8.79
C LYS A 285 33.28 -14.35 -10.28
N TRP A 286 33.62 -13.32 -11.06
CA TRP A 286 33.41 -13.27 -12.52
C TRP A 286 34.60 -12.72 -13.31
#